data_AF-A0A413WG50-F1
#
_entry.id   AF-A0A413WG50-F1
#
_cell.length_a   1.000
_cell.length_b   1.000
_cell.length_c   1.000
_cell.angle_alpha   90.00
_cell.angle_beta   90.00
_cell.angle_gamma   90.00
#
_symmetry.space_group_name_H-M   'P 1'
#
loop_
_entity.id
_entity.type
_entity.pdbx_description
1 polymer ?
#
loop_
_entity_poly.entity_id
_entity_poly.type
_entity_poly.pdbx_seq_one_letter_code
_entity_poly.pdbx_strand_id
1 'polypeptide(L)'
;MDLRKPIAINKTYKPVLIFKDGVEVKECVSIQEAAHYLKGYTLCTAMPYRHIMNGIILDETWIHEGSSYRFTTDPDVKKAKLAEMEAQNKVRF
;
A
#
# COMPACT_ATOMS: atom_id res chain seq x y z
N MET A 1 14.42 1.52 -10.71
CA MET A 1 14.50 0.23 -10.00
C MET A 1 13.11 -0.38 -9.99
N ASP A 2 12.99 -1.60 -10.51
CA ASP A 2 11.75 -2.37 -10.38
C ASP A 2 11.64 -2.90 -8.95
N LEU A 3 10.66 -2.39 -8.21
CA LEU A 3 10.36 -2.90 -6.88
C LEU A 3 9.67 -4.26 -6.99
N ARG A 4 10.04 -5.20 -6.10
CA ARG A 4 9.37 -6.50 -6.00
C ARG A 4 7.86 -6.28 -5.80
N LYS A 5 7.04 -7.06 -6.49
CA LYS A 5 5.58 -7.07 -6.36
C LYS A 5 5.18 -8.43 -5.83
N PRO A 6 4.57 -8.52 -4.64
CA PRO A 6 4.13 -9.81 -4.11
C PRO A 6 2.92 -10.33 -4.92
N ILE A 7 2.62 -11.63 -4.80
CA ILE A 7 1.53 -12.28 -5.51
C ILE A 7 0.41 -12.63 -4.53
N ALA A 8 -0.82 -12.24 -4.85
CA ALA A 8 -2.01 -12.61 -4.10
C ALA A 8 -2.35 -14.08 -4.34
N ILE A 9 -2.56 -14.82 -3.26
CA ILE A 9 -2.82 -16.27 -3.31
C ILE A 9 -4.32 -16.55 -3.28
N ASN A 10 -5.11 -15.65 -2.68
CA ASN A 10 -6.57 -15.78 -2.59
C ASN A 10 -7.24 -14.42 -2.34
N LYS A 11 -8.57 -14.41 -2.18
CA LYS A 11 -9.36 -13.18 -1.95
C LYS A 11 -8.99 -12.43 -0.66
N THR A 12 -8.47 -13.13 0.34
CA THR A 12 -8.14 -12.59 1.66
C THR A 12 -6.66 -12.17 1.73
N TYR A 13 -5.78 -12.96 1.13
CA TYR A 13 -4.34 -12.72 1.09
C TYR A 13 -4.01 -11.77 -0.06
N LYS A 14 -3.98 -10.48 0.25
CA LYS A 14 -3.64 -9.38 -0.66
C LYS A 14 -2.39 -8.69 -0.10
N PRO A 15 -1.20 -9.26 -0.38
CA PRO A 15 0.01 -8.86 0.31
C PRO A 15 0.43 -7.45 -0.08
N VAL A 16 0.90 -6.70 0.92
CA VAL A 16 1.47 -5.36 0.75
C VAL A 16 2.92 -5.40 1.19
N LEU A 17 3.81 -4.98 0.31
CA LEU A 17 5.23 -4.90 0.56
C LEU A 17 5.63 -3.45 0.82
N ILE A 18 6.37 -3.24 1.90
CA ILE A 18 6.79 -1.93 2.38
C ILE A 18 8.27 -1.75 2.10
N PHE A 19 8.62 -0.65 1.45
CA PHE A 19 9.99 -0.21 1.23
C PHE A 19 10.23 1.10 2.00
N LYS A 20 11.37 1.20 2.67
CA LYS A 20 11.88 2.41 3.31
C LYS A 20 13.21 2.77 2.67
N ASP A 21 13.33 3.97 2.12
CA ASP A 21 14.56 4.47 1.50
C ASP A 21 15.13 3.51 0.44
N GLY A 22 14.21 2.88 -0.30
CA GLY A 22 14.52 1.89 -1.35
C GLY A 22 14.79 0.47 -0.85
N VAL A 23 14.83 0.24 0.46
CA VAL A 23 15.09 -1.07 1.07
C VAL A 23 13.77 -1.72 1.48
N GLU A 24 13.62 -3.00 1.16
CA GLU A 24 12.47 -3.80 1.61
C GLU A 24 12.52 -3.97 3.14
N VAL A 25 11.44 -3.61 3.83
CA VAL A 25 11.36 -3.66 5.30
C VAL A 25 10.47 -4.79 5.77
N LYS A 26 9.29 -4.93 5.15
CA LYS A 26 8.27 -5.88 5.61
C LYS A 26 7.28 -6.22 4.50
N GLU A 27 6.97 -7.51 4.37
CA GLU A 27 5.78 -7.99 3.67
C GLU A 27 4.67 -8.24 4.70
N CYS A 28 3.49 -7.67 4.44
CA CYS A 28 2.27 -7.83 5.22
C CYS A 28 1.23 -8.55 4.38
N VAL A 29 0.34 -9.33 5.02
CA VAL A 29 -0.66 -10.15 4.31
C VAL A 29 -1.86 -9.34 3.81
N SER A 30 -1.99 -8.09 4.29
CA SER A 30 -3.07 -7.17 3.96
C SER A 30 -2.67 -5.71 4.17
N ILE A 31 -3.47 -4.80 3.61
CA ILE A 31 -3.30 -3.35 3.82
C ILE A 31 -3.55 -2.93 5.28
N GLN A 32 -4.44 -3.63 6.00
CA GLN A 32 -4.72 -3.39 7.41
C GLN A 32 -3.49 -3.73 8.24
N GLU A 33 -2.90 -4.90 8.02
CA GLU A 33 -1.67 -5.30 8.72
C GLU A 33 -0.52 -4.34 8.40
N ALA A 34 -0.36 -3.93 7.14
CA ALA A 34 0.64 -2.93 6.75
C ALA A 34 0.46 -1.61 7.50
N ALA A 35 -0.78 -1.14 7.67
CA ALA A 35 -1.09 0.06 8.41
C ALA A 35 -0.77 -0.07 9.91
N HIS A 36 -1.13 -1.20 10.53
CA HIS A 36 -0.80 -1.49 11.92
C HIS A 36 0.71 -1.58 12.15
N TYR A 37 1.42 -2.29 11.26
CA TYR A 37 2.87 -2.39 11.29
C TYR A 37 3.50 -1.00 11.19
N LEU A 38 3.13 -0.20 10.19
CA LEU A 38 3.69 1.14 10.00
C LEU A 38 3.39 2.05 11.18
N LYS A 39 2.18 2.02 11.74
CA LYS A 39 1.83 2.85 12.89
C LYS A 39 2.80 2.61 14.07
N GLY A 40 3.13 1.34 14.35
CA GLY A 40 4.10 1.00 15.39
C GLY A 40 5.54 1.31 14.98
N TYR A 41 5.90 1.03 13.71
CA TYR A 41 7.25 1.22 13.19
C TYR A 41 7.65 2.69 13.08
N THR A 42 6.72 3.58 12.74
CA THR A 42 6.95 5.03 12.60
C THR A 42 6.43 5.84 13.79
N LEU A 43 5.87 5.17 14.81
CA LEU A 43 5.23 5.82 15.97
C LEU A 43 4.18 6.89 15.58
N CYS A 44 3.54 6.72 14.41
CA CYS A 44 2.52 7.63 13.91
C CYS A 44 1.30 7.66 14.85
N THR A 45 0.80 8.87 15.13
CA THR A 45 -0.43 9.06 15.92
C THR A 45 -1.66 8.54 15.19
N ALA A 46 -1.77 8.85 13.90
CA ALA A 46 -2.83 8.40 13.01
C ALA A 46 -2.46 7.11 12.27
N MET A 47 -3.48 6.33 11.88
CA MET A 47 -3.27 5.14 11.06
C MET A 47 -2.88 5.54 9.62
N PRO A 48 -1.72 5.13 9.08
CA PRO A 48 -1.24 5.57 7.76
C PRO A 48 -1.93 4.86 6.58
N TYR A 49 -3.19 4.47 6.75
CA TYR A 49 -3.95 3.69 5.75
C TYR A 49 -4.07 4.42 4.41
N ARG A 50 -4.39 5.71 4.42
CA ARG A 50 -4.55 6.51 3.20
C ARG A 50 -3.24 6.63 2.42
N HIS A 51 -2.12 6.77 3.12
CA HIS A 51 -0.80 6.85 2.49
C HIS A 51 -0.41 5.53 1.82
N ILE A 52 -0.69 4.40 2.47
CA ILE A 52 -0.45 3.08 1.86
C ILE A 52 -1.35 2.89 0.64
N MET A 53 -2.63 3.21 0.75
CA MET A 53 -3.59 3.04 -0.35
C MET A 53 -3.22 3.91 -1.55
N ASN A 54 -2.92 5.19 -1.33
CA ASN A 54 -2.46 6.07 -2.38
C ASN A 54 -1.13 5.61 -2.98
N GLY A 55 -0.17 5.17 -2.15
CA GLY A 55 1.10 4.68 -2.66
C GLY A 55 0.99 3.40 -3.49
N ILE A 56 0.01 2.55 -3.20
CA ILE A 56 -0.31 1.39 -4.04
C ILE A 56 -0.97 1.81 -5.36
N ILE A 57 -1.99 2.68 -5.30
CA ILE A 57 -2.87 2.96 -6.44
C ILE A 57 -2.27 4.01 -7.37
N LEU A 58 -1.74 5.09 -6.80
CA LEU A 58 -1.21 6.26 -7.49
C LEU A 58 0.32 6.25 -7.61
N ASP A 59 0.98 5.21 -7.09
CA ASP A 59 2.44 5.12 -6.98
C ASP A 59 3.07 6.30 -6.18
N GLU A 60 2.27 6.93 -5.30
CA GLU A 60 2.72 8.01 -4.42
C GLU A 60 3.77 7.52 -3.43
N THR A 61 4.84 8.31 -3.28
CA THR A 61 5.83 8.08 -2.21
C THR A 61 5.38 8.84 -0.96
N TRP A 62 5.26 8.13 0.15
CA TRP A 62 4.95 8.75 1.43
C TRP A 62 6.24 9.17 2.12
N ILE A 63 6.39 10.46 2.41
CA ILE A 63 7.53 11.00 3.17
C ILE A 63 7.13 11.14 4.62
N HIS A 64 7.90 10.54 5.52
CA HIS A 64 7.68 10.64 6.96
C HIS A 64 9.02 10.69 7.71
N GLU A 65 9.19 11.74 8.51
CA GLU A 65 10.41 12.01 9.30
C GLU A 65 11.72 11.93 8.50
N GLY A 66 11.71 12.43 7.26
CA GLY A 66 12.88 12.43 6.38
C GLY A 66 13.15 11.11 5.66
N SER A 67 12.42 10.04 6.00
CA SER A 67 12.44 8.78 5.25
C SER A 67 11.35 8.73 4.18
N SER A 68 11.67 8.04 3.10
CA SER A 68 10.77 7.78 1.98
C SER A 68 10.19 6.37 2.07
N TYR A 69 8.87 6.26 1.96
CA TYR A 69 8.14 5.01 2.01
C TYR A 69 7.42 4.76 0.69
N ARG A 70 7.61 3.55 0.15
CA ARG A 70 6.92 3.08 -1.05
C ARG A 70 6.24 1.75 -0.77
N PHE A 71 5.14 1.52 -1.48
CA PHE A 71 4.30 0.34 -1.28
C PHE A 71 4.08 -0.36 -2.61
N THR A 72 4.20 -1.69 -2.60
CA THR A 72 3.80 -2.51 -3.73
C THR A 72 2.84 -3.60 -3.28
N THR A 73 2.07 -4.10 -4.23
CA THR A 73 1.12 -5.20 -4.07
C THR A 73 1.07 -5.95 -5.39
N ASP A 74 0.33 -7.05 -5.40
CA ASP A 74 -0.05 -7.73 -6.62
C ASP A 74 -0.67 -6.75 -7.66
N PRO A 75 -0.16 -6.70 -8.90
CA PRO A 75 -0.70 -5.87 -9.98
C PRO A 75 -2.21 -6.02 -10.21
N ASP A 76 -2.75 -7.24 -10.09
CA ASP A 76 -4.17 -7.52 -10.28
C ASP A 76 -5.01 -6.97 -9.13
N VAL A 77 -4.47 -6.99 -7.90
CA VAL A 77 -5.10 -6.34 -6.74
C VAL A 77 -5.15 -4.82 -6.95
N LYS A 78 -4.06 -4.21 -7.44
CA LYS A 78 -4.03 -2.78 -7.78
C LYS A 78 -5.08 -2.45 -8.85
N LYS A 79 -5.12 -3.24 -9.93
CA LYS A 79 -6.07 -3.05 -11.04
C LYS A 79 -7.53 -3.18 -10.59
N ALA A 80 -7.85 -4.18 -9.79
CA ALA A 80 -9.19 -4.37 -9.24
C ALA A 80 -9.62 -3.18 -8.37
N LYS A 81 -8.72 -2.68 -7.50
CA LYS A 81 -9.01 -1.52 -6.65
C LYS A 81 -9.19 -0.23 -7.44
N LEU A 82 -8.39 0.00 -8.47
CA LEU A 82 -8.55 1.15 -9.35
C LEU A 82 -9.92 1.12 -10.05
N ALA A 83 -10.32 -0.04 -10.59
CA ALA A 83 -11.63 -0.21 -11.21
C ALA A 83 -12.79 0.02 -10.22
N GLU A 84 -12.67 -0.45 -8.97
CA GLU A 84 -13.66 -0.16 -7.91
C GLU A 84 -13.79 1.35 -7.63
N MET A 85 -12.66 2.08 -7.56
CA MET A 85 -12.67 3.53 -7.33
C MET A 85 -13.28 4.30 -8.52
N GLU A 86 -12.96 3.90 -9.74
CA GLU A 86 -13.56 4.49 -10.96
C GLU A 86 -15.06 4.25 -11.01
N ALA A 87 -15.52 3.04 -10.68
CA ALA A 87 -16.94 2.71 -10.62
C ALA A 87 -17.68 3.55 -9.57
N GLN A 88 -17.11 3.71 -8.36
CA GLN A 88 -17.69 4.54 -7.30
C GLN A 88 -17.79 6.02 -7.70
N ASN A 89 -16.78 6.54 -8.41
CA ASN A 89 -16.79 7.93 -8.88
C ASN A 89 -17.81 8.17 -10.00
N LYS A 90 -18.03 7.20 -10.89
CA LYS A 90 -19.06 7.30 -11.95
C LYS A 90 -20.49 7.34 -11.42
N VAL A 91 -20.76 6.75 -10.26
CA VAL A 91 -22.11 6.74 -9.64
C VAL A 91 -22.45 8.08 -8.96
N ARG A 92 -21.45 8.96 -8.78
CA ARG A 92 -21.61 10.27 -8.13
C ARG A 92 -21.89 11.44 -9.09
N PHE A 93 -22.00 11.19 -10.39
CA PHE A 93 -22.29 12.20 -11.41
C PHE A 93 -23.55 11.83 -12.20
#